data_AF-A0A2V5S8R8-F1
#
_entry.id   AF-A0A2V5S8R8-F1
#
_cell.length_a   1.000
_cell.length_b   1.000
_cell.length_c   1.000
_cell.angle_alpha   90.00
_cell.angle_beta   90.00
_cell.angle_gamma   90.00
#
_symmetry.space_group_name_H-M   'P 1'
#
loop_
_entity.id
_entity.type
_entity.pdbx_description
1 polymer ?
#
loop_
_entity_poly.entity_id
_entity_poly.type
_entity_poly.pdbx_seq_one_letter_code
_entity_poly.pdbx_strand_id
1 'polypeptide(L)'
;NNIGVTKYPSLNEMGLLEHAIREEFNRSAERRLVALRPIKVVLTNYPKDQVEELDAINNPEDPNSGTRKLPFSRELFIDSADFMETPPPKYFRLRPGGEVRLKYAYIIKCEEMIKDAAG
;
A
#
# COMPACT_ATOMS: atom_id res chain seq x y z
N ASN A 1 20.93 -19.20 -1.75
CA ASN A 1 21.62 -18.51 -0.65
C ASN A 1 21.09 -19.00 0.68
N ASN A 2 21.55 -20.17 1.13
CA ASN A 2 21.19 -20.72 2.45
C ASN A 2 22.47 -21.02 3.23
N ILE A 3 22.38 -21.07 4.55
CA ILE A 3 23.50 -21.42 5.42
C ILE A 3 23.88 -22.89 5.18
N GLY A 4 25.17 -23.13 4.92
CA GLY A 4 25.73 -24.48 4.79
C GLY A 4 26.19 -25.03 6.14
N VAL A 5 26.25 -26.36 6.27
CA VAL A 5 26.77 -27.02 7.47
C VAL A 5 28.28 -27.17 7.36
N THR A 6 29.03 -26.61 8.32
CA THR A 6 30.50 -26.77 8.40
C THR A 6 30.92 -27.11 9.83
N LYS A 7 32.14 -27.64 9.98
CA LYS A 7 32.72 -27.94 11.31
C LYS A 7 33.33 -26.70 12.00
N TYR A 8 33.32 -25.54 11.34
CA TYR A 8 33.93 -24.31 11.83
C TYR A 8 32.86 -23.30 12.24
N PRO A 9 33.12 -22.50 13.31
CA PRO A 9 32.22 -21.41 13.67
C PRO A 9 32.22 -20.35 12.57
N SER A 10 31.02 -19.97 12.13
CA SER A 10 30.80 -18.86 11.19
C SER A 10 29.74 -17.91 11.74
N LEU A 11 29.98 -16.62 11.57
CA LEU A 11 28.99 -15.59 11.87
C LEU A 11 28.23 -15.27 10.58
N ASN A 12 26.91 -15.47 10.58
CA ASN A 12 26.06 -15.11 9.45
C ASN A 12 25.43 -13.74 9.70
N GLU A 13 25.26 -12.97 8.63
CA GLU A 13 24.60 -11.68 8.70
C GLU A 13 23.09 -11.83 8.92
N MET A 14 22.50 -10.93 9.70
CA MET A 14 21.04 -10.89 9.94
C MET A 14 20.26 -10.74 8.63
N GLY A 15 20.83 -10.04 7.63
CA GLY A 15 20.22 -9.87 6.32
C GLY A 15 19.91 -11.18 5.59
N LEU A 16 20.67 -12.25 5.84
CA LEU A 16 20.41 -13.56 5.26
C LEU A 16 19.11 -14.17 5.82
N LEU A 17 18.87 -14.01 7.13
CA LEU A 17 17.65 -14.47 7.77
C LEU A 17 16.44 -13.63 7.31
N GLU A 18 16.60 -12.32 7.23
CA GLU A 18 15.56 -11.42 6.72
C GLU A 18 15.20 -11.73 5.26
N HIS A 19 16.19 -12.06 4.43
CA HIS A 19 15.94 -12.47 3.05
C HIS A 19 15.16 -13.78 3.00
N ALA A 20 15.57 -14.79 3.77
CA ALA A 20 14.90 -16.09 3.80
C ALA A 20 13.42 -15.97 4.19
N ILE A 21 13.10 -15.17 5.22
CA ILE A 21 11.71 -14.99 5.65
C ILE A 21 10.90 -14.12 4.68
N ARG A 22 11.53 -13.14 4.01
CA ARG A 22 10.88 -12.34 2.95
C ARG A 22 10.52 -13.20 1.74
N GLU A 23 11.39 -14.10 1.31
CA GLU A 23 11.11 -15.01 0.20
C GLU A 23 9.91 -15.93 0.53
N GLU A 24 9.88 -16.46 1.76
CA GLU A 24 8.77 -17.30 2.20
C GLU A 24 7.45 -16.53 2.21
N PHE A 25 7.39 -15.35 2.84
CA PHE A 25 6.16 -14.55 2.88
C PHE A 25 5.79 -13.96 1.54
N ASN A 26 6.73 -13.66 0.64
CA ASN A 26 6.39 -13.25 -0.71
C ASN A 26 5.61 -14.37 -1.42
N ARG A 27 5.95 -15.64 -1.19
CA ARG A 27 5.26 -16.77 -1.83
C ARG A 27 3.93 -17.13 -1.16
N SER A 28 3.83 -17.08 0.17
CA SER A 28 2.68 -17.63 0.90
C SER A 28 1.71 -16.60 1.47
N ALA A 29 2.14 -15.37 1.77
CA ALA A 29 1.32 -14.43 2.52
C ALA A 29 0.27 -13.73 1.65
N GLU A 30 -0.93 -13.51 2.17
CA GLU A 30 -1.93 -12.72 1.47
C GLU A 30 -1.63 -11.22 1.56
N ARG A 31 -1.85 -10.50 0.45
CA ARG A 31 -1.69 -9.05 0.36
C ARG A 31 -2.93 -8.37 0.89
N ARG A 32 -2.74 -7.44 1.83
CA ARG A 32 -3.78 -6.58 2.40
C ARG A 32 -3.37 -5.13 2.26
N LEU A 33 -4.37 -4.24 2.25
CA LEU A 33 -4.15 -2.79 2.28
C LEU A 33 -4.34 -2.32 3.70
N VAL A 34 -3.42 -1.48 4.19
CA VAL A 34 -3.50 -0.85 5.51
C VAL A 34 -2.89 0.54 5.42
N ALA A 35 -3.58 1.53 5.99
CA ALA A 35 -3.03 2.85 6.26
C ALA A 35 -2.59 2.87 7.73
N LEU A 36 -1.28 2.90 7.99
CA LEU A 36 -0.74 2.87 9.35
C LEU A 36 -0.92 4.24 10.04
N ARG A 37 -0.81 5.32 9.27
CA ARG A 37 -1.13 6.68 9.69
C ARG A 37 -2.22 7.23 8.78
N PRO A 38 -3.50 6.95 9.06
CA PRO A 38 -4.58 7.25 8.14
C PRO A 38 -4.82 8.75 8.00
N ILE A 39 -4.88 9.23 6.76
CA ILE A 39 -5.46 10.51 6.38
C ILE A 39 -6.76 10.24 5.63
N LYS A 40 -7.84 10.91 6.04
CA LYS A 40 -9.14 10.80 5.38
C LYS A 40 -9.10 11.51 4.02
N VAL A 41 -9.57 10.82 2.99
CA VAL A 41 -9.77 11.33 1.64
C VAL A 41 -11.26 11.26 1.31
N VAL A 42 -11.80 12.35 0.77
CA VAL A 42 -13.21 12.42 0.34
C VAL A 42 -13.24 12.65 -1.17
N LEU A 43 -13.82 11.71 -1.91
CA LEU A 43 -14.01 11.84 -3.34
C LEU A 43 -15.21 12.76 -3.61
N THR A 44 -14.94 13.97 -4.08
CA THR A 44 -15.97 15.01 -4.24
C THR A 44 -17.04 14.62 -5.25
N ASN A 45 -16.65 13.91 -6.31
CA ASN A 45 -17.51 13.46 -7.40
C ASN A 45 -18.10 12.04 -7.24
N TYR A 46 -17.86 11.35 -6.11
CA TYR A 46 -18.42 10.01 -5.88
C TYR A 46 -19.71 10.08 -5.02
N PRO A 47 -20.78 9.32 -5.33
CA PRO A 47 -22.04 9.36 -4.57
C PRO A 47 -21.86 8.91 -3.11
N LYS A 48 -22.63 9.51 -2.18
CA LYS A 48 -22.49 9.25 -0.74
C LYS A 48 -22.93 7.85 -0.32
N ASP A 49 -24.00 7.33 -0.94
CA ASP A 49 -24.64 6.07 -0.53
C ASP A 49 -24.25 4.90 -1.45
N GLN A 50 -23.22 5.10 -2.30
CA GLN A 50 -22.72 4.06 -3.19
C GLN A 50 -21.49 3.40 -2.60
N VAL A 51 -21.52 2.07 -2.55
CA VAL A 51 -20.36 1.22 -2.30
C VAL A 51 -20.22 0.29 -3.49
N GLU A 52 -19.02 0.25 -4.06
CA GLU A 52 -18.66 -0.63 -5.16
C GLU A 52 -17.67 -1.68 -4.68
N GLU A 53 -17.89 -2.94 -5.06
CA GLU A 53 -17.04 -4.06 -4.66
C GLU A 53 -16.00 -4.34 -5.76
N LEU A 54 -14.80 -3.80 -5.58
CA LEU A 54 -13.68 -3.97 -6.52
C LEU A 54 -12.93 -5.28 -6.28
N ASP A 55 -12.39 -5.90 -7.34
CA ASP A 55 -11.60 -7.13 -7.21
C ASP A 55 -10.13 -6.83 -6.88
N ALA A 56 -9.64 -7.40 -5.79
CA ALA A 56 -8.24 -7.35 -5.38
C ALA A 56 -7.63 -8.76 -5.30
N ILE A 57 -6.51 -8.97 -5.98
CA ILE A 57 -5.77 -10.24 -5.94
C ILE A 57 -5.22 -10.48 -4.53
N ASN A 58 -5.40 -11.69 -3.99
CA ASN A 58 -4.89 -12.04 -2.66
C ASN A 58 -3.38 -12.23 -2.68
N ASN A 59 -2.83 -12.96 -3.64
CA ASN A 59 -1.39 -13.15 -3.76
C ASN A 59 -0.97 -13.21 -5.25
N PRO A 60 -0.21 -12.23 -5.76
CA PRO A 60 0.25 -12.25 -7.15
C PRO A 60 1.26 -13.36 -7.46
N GLU A 61 1.94 -13.92 -6.44
CA GLU A 61 2.90 -15.03 -6.59
C GLU A 61 2.21 -16.41 -6.57
N ASP A 62 0.92 -16.45 -6.21
CA ASP A 62 0.12 -17.69 -6.20
C ASP A 62 -1.15 -17.50 -7.06
N PRO A 63 -1.16 -18.03 -8.30
CA PRO A 63 -2.32 -17.95 -9.20
C PRO A 63 -3.60 -18.55 -8.61
N ASN A 64 -3.50 -19.45 -7.63
CA ASN A 64 -4.64 -20.11 -7.00
C ASN A 64 -5.19 -19.36 -5.77
N SER A 65 -4.53 -18.27 -5.36
CA SER A 65 -4.94 -17.49 -4.18
C SER A 65 -6.27 -16.73 -4.33
N GLY A 66 -6.78 -16.65 -5.56
CA GLY A 66 -8.04 -16.01 -5.89
C GLY A 66 -8.05 -14.49 -5.67
N THR A 67 -9.25 -13.93 -5.67
CA THR A 67 -9.50 -12.52 -5.40
C THR A 67 -10.37 -12.35 -4.17
N ARG A 68 -10.33 -11.16 -3.59
CA ARG A 68 -11.30 -10.69 -2.59
C ARG A 68 -11.98 -9.43 -3.10
N LYS A 69 -13.19 -9.19 -2.62
CA LYS A 69 -13.87 -7.93 -2.85
C LYS A 69 -13.35 -6.86 -1.89
N LEU A 70 -13.18 -5.65 -2.41
CA LEU A 70 -12.72 -4.47 -1.70
C LEU A 70 -13.80 -3.39 -1.80
N PRO A 71 -14.39 -2.95 -0.68
CA PRO A 71 -15.39 -1.90 -0.71
C PRO A 71 -14.72 -0.58 -1.06
N PHE A 72 -15.19 0.03 -2.14
CA PHE A 72 -14.82 1.36 -2.58
C PHE A 72 -16.00 2.30 -2.38
N SER A 73 -15.77 3.41 -1.70
CA SER A 73 -16.82 4.38 -1.38
C SER A 73 -16.28 5.80 -1.50
N ARG A 74 -17.16 6.78 -1.25
CA ARG A 74 -16.78 8.20 -1.24
C ARG A 74 -15.69 8.53 -0.23
N GLU A 75 -15.70 7.88 0.93
CA GLU A 75 -14.76 8.15 2.02
C GLU A 75 -13.72 7.05 2.12
N LEU A 76 -12.45 7.42 2.03
CA LEU A 76 -11.32 6.52 1.99
C LEU A 76 -10.23 6.97 2.97
N PHE A 77 -9.28 6.09 3.22
CA PHE A 77 -8.08 6.41 3.99
C PHE A 77 -6.84 6.05 3.18
N ILE A 78 -5.84 6.94 3.19
CA ILE A 78 -4.49 6.71 2.66
C ILE A 78 -3.48 6.85 3.80
N ASP A 79 -2.27 6.30 3.64
CA ASP A 79 -1.20 6.58 4.61
C ASP A 79 -0.71 8.02 4.46
N SER A 80 -0.38 8.67 5.57
CA SER A 80 0.18 10.01 5.57
C SER A 80 1.47 10.11 4.75
N ALA A 81 2.23 9.02 4.63
CA ALA A 81 3.44 8.99 3.81
C ALA A 81 3.14 9.02 2.29
N ASP A 82 1.90 8.78 1.87
CA ASP A 82 1.45 8.81 0.48
C ASP A 82 0.92 10.19 0.03
N PHE A 83 1.00 11.20 0.89
CA PHE A 83 0.65 12.58 0.56
C PHE A 83 1.76 13.54 0.96
N MET A 84 2.06 14.53 0.11
CA MET A 84 3.02 15.59 0.43
C MET A 84 2.62 16.90 -0.25
N GLU A 85 2.51 17.96 0.55
CA GLU A 85 2.14 19.30 0.08
C GLU A 85 3.23 19.94 -0.79
N THR A 86 4.50 19.83 -0.37
CA THR A 86 5.65 20.35 -1.11
C THR A 86 6.63 19.21 -1.42
N PRO A 87 6.37 18.44 -2.50
CA PRO A 87 7.17 17.28 -2.80
C PRO A 87 8.51 17.61 -3.46
N PRO A 88 9.58 16.83 -3.18
CA PRO A 88 10.82 16.93 -3.93
C PRO A 88 10.64 16.46 -5.39
N PRO A 89 11.58 16.78 -6.30
CA PRO A 89 11.61 16.18 -7.62
C PRO A 89 11.56 14.64 -7.55
N LYS A 90 10.90 14.01 -8.52
CA LYS A 90 10.69 12.54 -8.57
C LYS A 90 9.82 11.96 -7.43
N TYR A 91 8.90 12.75 -6.88
CA TYR A 91 7.85 12.25 -6.01
C TYR A 91 6.65 11.76 -6.84
N PHE A 92 6.26 10.49 -6.66
CA PHE A 92 5.24 9.78 -7.46
C PHE A 92 3.95 9.48 -6.69
N ARG A 93 3.75 10.10 -5.53
CA ARG A 93 2.55 9.95 -4.69
C ARG A 93 1.69 11.20 -4.75
N LEU A 94 0.61 11.22 -3.98
CA LEU A 94 -0.38 12.29 -4.04
C LEU A 94 0.22 13.63 -3.56
N ARG A 95 -0.11 14.70 -4.28
CA ARG A 95 0.28 16.08 -3.98
C ARG A 95 -0.83 17.01 -4.43
N PRO A 96 -0.92 18.25 -3.91
CA PRO A 96 -1.87 19.24 -4.40
C PRO A 96 -1.80 19.39 -5.93
N GLY A 97 -2.96 19.31 -6.59
CA GLY A 97 -3.10 19.35 -8.04
C GLY A 97 -2.61 18.10 -8.79
N GLY A 98 -1.98 17.15 -8.11
CA GLY A 98 -1.45 15.91 -8.67
C GLY A 98 -2.44 14.75 -8.63
N GLU A 99 -2.12 13.70 -9.38
CA GLU A 99 -2.92 12.49 -9.51
C GLU A 99 -2.15 11.26 -9.03
N VAL A 100 -2.86 10.30 -8.45
CA VAL A 100 -2.30 8.99 -8.07
C VAL A 100 -3.31 7.89 -8.35
N ARG A 101 -2.82 6.70 -8.73
CA ARG A 101 -3.65 5.49 -8.83
C ARG A 101 -3.77 4.83 -7.47
N LEU A 102 -5.01 4.67 -7.00
CA LEU A 102 -5.30 3.81 -5.86
C LEU A 102 -5.14 2.35 -6.28
N LYS A 103 -4.46 1.54 -5.48
CA LYS A 103 -4.21 0.13 -5.81
C LYS A 103 -5.55 -0.63 -5.90
N TYR A 104 -5.76 -1.34 -7.01
CA TYR A 104 -7.01 -2.03 -7.37
C TYR A 104 -8.22 -1.13 -7.66
N ALA A 105 -8.03 0.19 -7.76
CA ALA A 105 -9.12 1.15 -7.94
C ALA A 105 -8.75 2.25 -8.96
N TYR A 106 -9.44 3.38 -8.87
CA TYR A 106 -9.35 4.49 -9.81
C TYR A 106 -8.12 5.39 -9.58
N ILE A 107 -7.88 6.27 -10.55
CA ILE A 107 -6.97 7.41 -10.38
C ILE A 107 -7.76 8.54 -9.71
N ILE A 108 -7.17 9.14 -8.68
CA ILE A 108 -7.73 10.28 -7.96
C ILE A 108 -6.85 11.50 -8.16
N LYS A 109 -7.45 12.69 -8.10
CA LYS A 109 -6.77 13.97 -8.13
C LYS A 109 -6.98 14.70 -6.81
N CYS A 110 -5.92 15.28 -6.25
CA CYS A 110 -6.04 16.15 -5.07
C CYS A 110 -6.38 17.58 -5.52
N GLU A 111 -7.64 17.97 -5.33
CA GLU A 111 -8.10 19.33 -5.63
C GLU A 111 -8.00 20.27 -4.43
N GLU A 112 -8.30 19.75 -3.24
CA GLU A 112 -8.33 20.52 -1.99
C GLU A 112 -7.68 19.72 -0.86
N MET A 113 -7.04 20.42 0.07
CA MET A 113 -6.50 19.87 1.31
C MET A 113 -7.07 20.68 2.47
N ILE A 114 -7.66 19.97 3.44
CA ILE A 114 -8.20 20.57 4.66
C ILE A 114 -7.20 20.31 5.79
N LYS A 115 -6.80 21.37 6.48
CA LYS A 115 -5.95 21.35 7.68
C LYS A 115 -6.75 21.74 8.90
N ASP A 116 -6.33 21.25 10.05
CA ASP A 116 -6.88 21.73 11.32
C ASP A 116 -6.18 23.02 11.77
N ALA A 117 -6.50 23.51 12.96
CA ALA A 117 -5.93 24.75 13.47
C ALA A 117 -4.42 24.67 13.77
N ALA A 118 -3.85 23.47 13.92
CA ALA A 118 -2.43 23.25 14.15
C ALA A 118 -1.61 23.13 12.85
N GLY A 119 -2.27 23.12 11.68
CA GLY A 119 -1.64 23.08 10.35
C GLY A 119 -1.63 21.70 9.72
#